data_AF-A0A6M4BHI9-F1
#
_entry.id   AF-A0A6M4BHI9-F1
#
_cell.length_a   1.000
_cell.length_b   1.000
_cell.length_c   1.000
_cell.angle_alpha   90.00
_cell.angle_beta   90.00
_cell.angle_gamma   90.00
#
_symmetry.space_group_name_H-M   'P 1'
#
loop_
_entity.id
_entity.type
_entity.pdbx_description
1 polymer ?
#
loop_
_entity_poly.entity_id
_entity_poly.type
_entity_poly.pdbx_seq_one_letter_code
_entity_poly.pdbx_strand_id
1 'polypeptide(L)'
;KYAIIGNDSTCFCGNSPGTLQLDLPICNTPCPKNETQMCGGDNAASVYDTAVTAPGPPSSINVVNTTETTVRVSWTSPQAYSVITGYVIQAYITQTYSDFTLIPLEWRVSNDTLVLALPNLQPGSTYNVSVAAMNNDKEGPSVIVVAATVIGTPYPNPPDIEIKEHRGDRMLVHIPEAKNINGPVSMYRVVVSIELYQQGFIIDNLGNFTYAEEHGLPYYITAELDPDDIENDFIIGDRVTYNGFYNAPLPLTNDIEVSLGVVSEKNNVRKIKYAESTKKIILNINEPEEVSPMVVALGAAIAIGVVLLLIGIGLLIILRKKIHLARLQRGSQSMPLSLSEPCVEIENTGFIQDEDERVDYYSNLK
;
A
#
# COMPACT_ATOMS: atom_id res chain seq x y z
N LYS A 1 -55.89 -13.46 6.68
CA LYS A 1 -56.48 -14.42 5.70
C LYS A 1 -57.88 -14.00 5.26
N TYR A 2 -58.67 -13.43 6.17
CA TYR A 2 -60.02 -12.99 5.88
C TYR A 2 -60.12 -11.49 6.08
N ALA A 3 -60.81 -10.82 5.16
CA ALA A 3 -61.28 -9.45 5.35
C ALA A 3 -62.73 -9.51 5.81
N ILE A 4 -63.05 -8.82 6.89
CA ILE A 4 -64.36 -8.82 7.52
C ILE A 4 -64.91 -7.40 7.42
N ILE A 5 -66.05 -7.24 6.74
CA ILE A 5 -66.73 -5.96 6.59
C ILE A 5 -67.98 -6.00 7.47
N GLY A 6 -67.98 -5.18 8.51
CA GLY A 6 -69.08 -5.03 9.46
C GLY A 6 -69.94 -3.80 9.16
N ASN A 7 -70.99 -3.63 9.96
CA ASN A 7 -71.89 -2.48 9.89
C ASN A 7 -71.11 -1.15 9.92
N ASP A 8 -71.68 -0.11 9.31
CA ASP A 8 -71.07 1.22 9.14
C ASP A 8 -69.74 1.23 8.35
N SER A 9 -69.52 0.22 7.48
CA SER A 9 -68.28 0.08 6.67
C SER A 9 -67.01 -0.06 7.50
N THR A 10 -67.13 -0.65 8.68
CA THR A 10 -65.96 -1.01 9.49
C THR A 10 -65.28 -2.22 8.86
N CYS A 11 -63.96 -2.13 8.66
CA CYS A 11 -63.16 -3.20 8.06
C CYS A 11 -62.19 -3.77 9.08
N PHE A 12 -62.18 -5.09 9.22
CA PHE A 12 -61.30 -5.82 10.11
C PHE A 12 -60.55 -6.90 9.33
N CYS A 13 -59.31 -7.15 9.73
CA CYS A 13 -58.54 -8.26 9.20
C CYS A 13 -58.52 -9.38 10.25
N GLY A 14 -58.93 -10.56 9.83
CA GLY A 14 -59.00 -11.75 10.67
C GLY A 14 -58.27 -12.92 10.03
N ASN A 15 -58.07 -13.94 10.84
CA ASN A 15 -57.39 -15.15 10.40
C ASN A 15 -58.21 -16.42 10.63
N SER A 16 -59.27 -16.31 11.41
CA SER A 16 -60.44 -17.19 11.35
C SER A 16 -61.61 -16.43 10.72
N PRO A 17 -62.51 -17.11 9.99
CA PRO A 17 -63.70 -16.50 9.40
C PRO A 17 -64.82 -16.22 10.44
N GLY A 18 -64.50 -16.22 11.74
CA GLY A 18 -65.47 -16.26 12.82
C GLY A 18 -65.94 -17.68 13.18
N THR A 19 -66.74 -17.81 14.24
CA THR A 19 -67.28 -19.09 14.73
C THR A 19 -68.73 -19.34 14.33
N LEU A 20 -69.45 -18.29 13.92
CA LEU A 20 -70.87 -18.34 13.54
C LEU A 20 -71.02 -17.96 12.07
N GLN A 21 -71.55 -18.89 11.28
CA GLN A 21 -71.89 -18.65 9.87
C GLN A 21 -73.39 -18.36 9.78
N LEU A 22 -73.73 -17.20 9.22
CA LEU A 22 -75.10 -16.77 8.98
C LEU A 22 -75.44 -16.96 7.49
N ASP A 23 -76.74 -17.09 7.18
CA ASP A 23 -77.19 -17.22 5.79
C ASP A 23 -76.95 -15.91 5.01
N LEU A 24 -76.56 -16.05 3.73
CA LEU A 24 -76.25 -14.94 2.82
C LEU A 24 -77.30 -13.81 2.75
N PRO A 25 -78.64 -14.06 2.84
CA PRO A 25 -79.64 -13.00 2.77
C PRO A 25 -79.58 -11.98 3.92
N ILE A 26 -78.89 -12.31 5.01
CA ILE A 26 -78.74 -11.44 6.19
C ILE A 26 -77.69 -10.35 5.92
N CYS A 27 -76.71 -10.60 5.05
CA CYS A 27 -75.67 -9.64 4.67
C CYS A 27 -76.10 -8.79 3.46
N ASN A 28 -77.17 -8.01 3.63
CA ASN A 28 -77.81 -7.22 2.57
C ASN A 28 -77.66 -5.69 2.72
N THR A 29 -76.79 -5.22 3.60
CA THR A 29 -76.60 -3.78 3.83
C THR A 29 -75.70 -3.19 2.74
N PRO A 30 -76.15 -2.18 1.96
CA PRO A 30 -75.36 -1.59 0.89
C PRO A 30 -74.20 -0.73 1.44
N CYS A 31 -73.08 -0.67 0.69
CA CYS A 31 -71.92 0.12 1.06
C CYS A 31 -72.15 1.64 0.85
N PRO A 32 -71.78 2.53 1.79
CA PRO A 32 -72.02 3.98 1.72
C PRO A 32 -71.39 4.70 0.53
N LYS A 33 -70.27 4.20 0.00
CA LYS A 33 -69.60 4.77 -1.20
C LYS A 33 -70.11 4.19 -2.52
N ASN A 34 -70.75 3.02 -2.49
CA ASN A 34 -71.21 2.33 -3.68
C ASN A 34 -72.37 1.38 -3.32
N GLU A 35 -73.60 1.83 -3.60
CA GLU A 35 -74.83 1.11 -3.28
C GLU A 35 -74.99 -0.21 -4.05
N THR A 36 -74.16 -0.46 -5.07
CA THR A 36 -74.14 -1.73 -5.81
C THR A 36 -73.40 -2.86 -5.08
N GLN A 37 -72.66 -2.55 -4.01
CA GLN A 37 -71.90 -3.51 -3.21
C GLN A 37 -72.54 -3.69 -1.84
N MET A 38 -72.45 -4.91 -1.28
CA MET A 38 -72.95 -5.23 0.06
C MET A 38 -71.80 -5.24 1.08
N CYS A 39 -72.00 -4.55 2.21
CA CYS A 39 -71.05 -4.32 3.29
C CYS A 39 -71.58 -4.89 4.63
N GLY A 40 -71.92 -6.18 4.67
CA GLY A 40 -72.43 -6.84 5.86
C GLY A 40 -73.95 -6.73 6.02
N GLY A 41 -74.44 -6.81 7.26
CA GLY A 41 -75.85 -6.86 7.62
C GLY A 41 -76.13 -6.38 9.05
N ASP A 42 -77.39 -6.35 9.46
CA ASP A 42 -77.76 -6.05 10.84
C ASP A 42 -77.24 -7.16 11.77
N ASN A 43 -76.30 -6.81 12.65
CA ASN A 43 -75.51 -7.76 13.47
C ASN A 43 -74.79 -8.88 12.68
N ALA A 44 -74.51 -8.65 11.39
CA ALA A 44 -73.81 -9.59 10.53
C ALA A 44 -72.65 -8.92 9.79
N ALA A 45 -71.57 -9.68 9.55
CA ALA A 45 -70.42 -9.19 8.81
C ALA A 45 -70.16 -10.06 7.59
N SER A 46 -69.84 -9.43 6.46
CA SER A 46 -69.40 -10.13 5.26
C SER A 46 -67.95 -10.52 5.41
N VAL A 47 -67.64 -11.82 5.24
CA VAL A 47 -66.29 -12.37 5.35
C VAL A 47 -65.80 -12.77 3.96
N TYR A 48 -64.65 -12.23 3.56
CA TYR A 48 -64.01 -12.48 2.27
C TYR A 48 -62.69 -13.20 2.49
N ASP A 49 -62.44 -14.31 1.79
CA ASP A 49 -61.10 -14.91 1.73
C ASP A 49 -60.20 -14.00 0.89
N THR A 50 -59.09 -13.54 1.46
CA THR A 50 -58.17 -12.62 0.78
C THR A 50 -57.27 -13.33 -0.22
N ALA A 51 -57.32 -14.68 -0.29
CA ALA A 51 -56.41 -15.53 -1.06
C ALA A 51 -54.91 -15.27 -0.76
N VAL A 52 -54.61 -14.60 0.37
CA VAL A 52 -53.24 -14.34 0.81
C VAL A 52 -52.71 -15.59 1.46
N THR A 53 -51.79 -16.26 0.76
CA THR A 53 -51.16 -17.50 1.22
C THR A 53 -49.76 -17.29 1.81
N ALA A 54 -49.14 -16.13 1.59
CA ALA A 54 -47.80 -15.82 2.12
C ALA A 54 -47.84 -15.50 3.63
N PRO A 55 -46.76 -15.77 4.38
CA PRO A 55 -46.64 -15.33 5.77
C PRO A 55 -46.66 -13.80 5.89
N GLY A 56 -47.01 -13.29 7.08
CA GLY A 56 -46.89 -11.86 7.40
C GLY A 56 -45.43 -11.43 7.61
N PRO A 57 -45.18 -10.11 7.77
CA PRO A 57 -43.84 -9.60 8.03
C PRO A 57 -43.41 -9.92 9.47
N PRO A 58 -42.12 -10.25 9.73
CA PRO A 58 -41.61 -10.41 11.09
C PRO A 58 -42.00 -9.22 11.98
N SER A 59 -42.35 -9.48 13.24
CA SER A 59 -42.96 -8.46 14.10
C SER A 59 -41.97 -7.35 14.51
N SER A 60 -40.68 -7.70 14.60
CA SER A 60 -39.59 -6.76 14.88
C SER A 60 -38.27 -7.30 14.37
N ILE A 61 -37.33 -6.41 14.08
CA ILE A 61 -35.94 -6.70 13.75
C ILE A 61 -35.02 -5.74 14.50
N ASN A 62 -33.94 -6.26 15.07
CA ASN A 62 -32.96 -5.49 15.82
C ASN A 62 -31.53 -5.89 15.42
N VAL A 63 -30.62 -4.90 15.40
CA VAL A 63 -29.18 -5.14 15.27
C VAL A 63 -28.62 -5.42 16.66
N VAL A 64 -27.93 -6.55 16.81
CA VAL A 64 -27.36 -7.00 18.09
C VAL A 64 -25.92 -6.52 18.24
N ASN A 65 -25.07 -6.82 17.26
CA ASN A 65 -23.70 -6.36 17.21
C ASN A 65 -23.20 -6.25 15.77
N THR A 66 -22.17 -5.44 15.56
CA THR A 66 -21.57 -5.17 14.25
C THR A 66 -20.06 -5.28 14.35
N THR A 67 -19.43 -5.85 13.32
CA THR A 67 -17.98 -5.89 13.15
C THR A 67 -17.60 -5.20 11.83
N GLU A 68 -16.36 -5.34 11.39
CA GLU A 68 -15.89 -4.79 10.11
C GLU A 68 -16.59 -5.43 8.91
N THR A 69 -16.88 -6.73 8.97
CA THR A 69 -17.42 -7.48 7.83
C THR A 69 -18.69 -8.27 8.16
N THR A 70 -19.20 -8.12 9.38
CA THR A 70 -20.39 -8.86 9.83
C THR A 70 -21.37 -7.99 10.60
N VAL A 71 -22.66 -8.23 10.40
CA VAL A 71 -23.75 -7.63 11.17
C VAL A 71 -24.59 -8.76 11.74
N ARG A 72 -24.80 -8.78 13.06
CA ARG A 72 -25.69 -9.74 13.70
C ARG A 72 -27.04 -9.11 13.91
N VAL A 73 -28.07 -9.77 13.40
CA VAL A 73 -29.47 -9.34 13.54
C VAL A 73 -30.28 -10.40 14.27
N SER A 74 -31.28 -9.94 15.02
CA SER A 74 -32.28 -10.76 15.68
C SER A 74 -33.67 -10.27 15.30
N TRP A 75 -34.60 -11.18 15.04
CA TRP A 75 -35.97 -10.84 14.69
C TRP A 75 -36.97 -11.72 15.44
N THR A 76 -38.24 -11.30 15.44
CA THR A 76 -39.34 -12.05 16.04
C THR A 76 -40.25 -12.60 14.96
N SER A 77 -40.72 -13.83 15.17
CA SER A 77 -41.63 -14.50 14.24
C SER A 77 -42.88 -13.64 13.97
N PRO A 78 -43.38 -13.58 12.73
CA PRO A 78 -44.64 -12.94 12.43
C PRO A 78 -45.81 -13.66 13.10
N GLN A 79 -46.90 -12.94 13.32
CA GLN A 79 -48.19 -13.61 13.51
C GLN A 79 -48.65 -14.20 12.16
N ALA A 80 -48.30 -15.46 11.92
CA ALA A 80 -48.60 -16.16 10.68
C ALA A 80 -49.54 -17.35 10.91
N TYR A 81 -50.42 -17.56 9.93
CA TYR A 81 -51.40 -18.66 9.91
C TYR A 81 -51.05 -19.72 8.87
N SER A 82 -50.14 -19.37 7.95
CA SER A 82 -49.43 -20.33 7.11
C SER A 82 -48.22 -20.88 7.86
N VAL A 83 -47.86 -22.13 7.57
CA VAL A 83 -46.63 -22.74 8.10
C VAL A 83 -45.43 -21.95 7.59
N ILE A 84 -44.69 -21.33 8.51
CA ILE A 84 -43.41 -20.68 8.19
C ILE A 84 -42.38 -21.78 8.05
N THR A 85 -41.74 -21.88 6.89
CA THR A 85 -40.67 -22.84 6.64
C THR A 85 -39.29 -22.22 6.85
N GLY A 86 -39.18 -20.90 6.79
CA GLY A 86 -37.94 -20.20 7.08
C GLY A 86 -38.02 -18.69 6.96
N TYR A 87 -36.85 -18.07 6.93
CA TYR A 87 -36.68 -16.64 6.72
C TYR A 87 -35.69 -16.37 5.60
N VAL A 88 -35.95 -15.30 4.85
CA VAL A 88 -35.07 -14.74 3.83
C VAL A 88 -34.56 -13.41 4.36
N ILE A 89 -33.25 -13.26 4.42
CA ILE A 89 -32.58 -12.05 4.88
C ILE A 89 -31.84 -11.46 3.70
N GLN A 90 -32.03 -10.18 3.39
CA GLN A 90 -31.31 -9.50 2.32
C GLN A 90 -30.61 -8.26 2.87
N ALA A 91 -29.40 -7.98 2.41
CA ALA A 91 -28.67 -6.77 2.76
C ALA A 91 -28.39 -5.95 1.51
N TYR A 92 -28.98 -4.76 1.46
CA TYR A 92 -28.79 -3.78 0.39
C TYR A 92 -27.92 -2.64 0.88
N ILE A 93 -26.84 -2.35 0.16
CA ILE A 93 -25.95 -1.24 0.53
C ILE A 93 -26.59 0.10 0.20
N THR A 94 -26.50 1.06 1.13
CA THR A 94 -27.04 2.42 0.95
C THR A 94 -25.94 3.47 0.90
N GLN A 95 -24.83 3.25 1.63
CA GLN A 95 -23.68 4.15 1.66
C GLN A 95 -22.40 3.33 1.79
N THR A 96 -21.36 3.69 1.06
CA THR A 96 -20.06 3.02 1.11
C THR A 96 -18.93 3.95 0.66
N TYR A 97 -17.70 3.64 1.07
CA TYR A 97 -16.48 4.26 0.57
C TYR A 97 -15.86 3.49 -0.61
N SER A 98 -16.41 2.31 -0.93
CA SER A 98 -15.98 1.50 -2.05
C SER A 98 -16.23 2.19 -3.39
N ASP A 99 -15.26 2.09 -4.30
CA ASP A 99 -15.36 2.57 -5.69
C ASP A 99 -15.91 1.52 -6.66
N PHE A 100 -16.06 0.26 -6.23
CA PHE A 100 -16.69 -0.80 -7.00
C PHE A 100 -18.14 -1.09 -6.58
N THR A 101 -18.92 -1.58 -7.54
CA THR A 101 -20.33 -1.96 -7.34
C THR A 101 -20.44 -3.21 -6.48
N LEU A 102 -21.13 -3.10 -5.35
CA LEU A 102 -21.41 -4.20 -4.43
C LEU A 102 -22.79 -4.79 -4.72
N ILE A 103 -22.85 -6.12 -4.83
CA ILE A 103 -24.08 -6.87 -5.11
C ILE A 103 -24.83 -7.10 -3.78
N PRO A 104 -26.17 -6.96 -3.75
CA PRO A 104 -26.97 -7.32 -2.59
C PRO A 104 -26.74 -8.78 -2.16
N LEU A 105 -26.63 -9.00 -0.86
CA LEU A 105 -26.43 -10.34 -0.30
C LEU A 105 -27.76 -10.90 0.19
N GLU A 106 -27.94 -12.21 0.03
CA GLU A 106 -29.13 -12.93 0.49
C GLU A 106 -28.73 -14.17 1.30
N TRP A 107 -29.45 -14.40 2.40
CA TRP A 107 -29.33 -15.59 3.23
C TRP A 107 -30.71 -16.21 3.47
N ARG A 108 -30.75 -17.54 3.51
CA ARG A 108 -31.96 -18.31 3.81
C ARG A 108 -31.70 -19.21 5.00
N VAL A 109 -32.60 -19.18 5.97
CA VAL A 109 -32.50 -19.96 7.22
C VAL A 109 -33.82 -20.65 7.54
N SER A 110 -33.75 -21.69 8.38
CA SER A 110 -34.92 -22.40 8.88
C SER A 110 -35.77 -21.53 9.81
N ASN A 111 -37.01 -21.96 10.03
CA ASN A 111 -37.99 -21.31 10.91
C ASN A 111 -37.52 -21.20 12.38
N ASP A 112 -36.66 -22.10 12.84
CA ASP A 112 -36.12 -22.12 14.22
C ASP A 112 -35.03 -21.05 14.44
N THR A 113 -34.50 -20.47 13.35
CA THR A 113 -33.45 -19.46 13.43
C THR A 113 -34.08 -18.07 13.52
N LEU A 114 -33.90 -17.41 14.66
CA LEU A 114 -34.37 -16.03 14.91
C LEU A 114 -33.22 -15.02 15.13
N VAL A 115 -31.97 -15.51 15.08
CA VAL A 115 -30.76 -14.70 15.21
C VAL A 115 -29.73 -15.21 14.24
N LEU A 116 -29.14 -14.31 13.44
CA LEU A 116 -28.15 -14.66 12.42
C LEU A 116 -27.04 -13.61 12.36
N ALA A 117 -25.80 -14.08 12.20
CA ALA A 117 -24.69 -13.23 11.81
C ALA A 117 -24.57 -13.24 10.28
N LEU A 118 -24.62 -12.06 9.67
CA LEU A 118 -24.55 -11.84 8.22
C LEU A 118 -23.08 -11.58 7.83
N PRO A 119 -22.36 -12.53 7.22
CA PRO A 119 -20.96 -12.37 6.86
C PRO A 119 -20.77 -11.63 5.53
N ASN A 120 -19.51 -11.34 5.18
CA ASN A 120 -19.09 -10.83 3.87
C ASN A 120 -19.63 -9.43 3.52
N LEU A 121 -19.88 -8.60 4.52
CA LEU A 121 -20.23 -7.19 4.31
C LEU A 121 -18.97 -6.35 4.09
N GLN A 122 -19.11 -5.26 3.34
CA GLN A 122 -18.06 -4.28 3.10
C GLN A 122 -17.81 -3.46 4.36
N PRO A 123 -16.55 -3.27 4.80
CA PRO A 123 -16.23 -2.39 5.90
C PRO A 123 -16.64 -0.93 5.68
N GLY A 124 -16.90 -0.22 6.78
CA GLY A 124 -17.25 1.21 6.77
C GLY A 124 -18.52 1.55 5.99
N SER A 125 -19.40 0.58 5.75
CA SER A 125 -20.56 0.72 4.87
C SER A 125 -21.88 0.62 5.64
N THR A 126 -22.93 1.25 5.11
CA THR A 126 -24.27 1.23 5.68
C THR A 126 -25.19 0.39 4.81
N TYR A 127 -25.98 -0.46 5.44
CA TYR A 127 -26.88 -1.43 4.83
C TYR A 127 -28.30 -1.28 5.33
N ASN A 128 -29.25 -1.42 4.41
CA ASN A 128 -30.63 -1.77 4.72
C ASN A 128 -30.73 -3.29 4.75
N VAL A 129 -30.86 -3.84 5.94
CA VAL A 129 -31.04 -5.27 6.16
C VAL A 129 -32.54 -5.55 6.26
N SER A 130 -33.07 -6.34 5.33
CA SER A 130 -34.47 -6.77 5.32
C SER A 130 -34.59 -8.23 5.76
N VAL A 131 -35.67 -8.57 6.47
CA VAL A 131 -36.02 -9.95 6.82
C VAL A 131 -37.47 -10.20 6.44
N ALA A 132 -37.71 -11.24 5.65
CA ALA A 132 -39.03 -11.73 5.29
C ALA A 132 -39.23 -13.16 5.79
N ALA A 133 -40.42 -13.49 6.26
CA ALA A 133 -40.80 -14.88 6.52
C ALA A 133 -41.23 -15.55 5.21
N MET A 134 -40.89 -16.83 5.02
CA MET A 134 -41.27 -17.60 3.84
C MET A 134 -42.00 -18.88 4.22
N ASN A 135 -42.84 -19.36 3.29
CA ASN A 135 -43.39 -20.70 3.30
C ASN A 135 -42.96 -21.45 2.03
N ASN A 136 -43.48 -22.66 1.80
CA ASN A 136 -43.12 -23.47 0.63
C ASN A 136 -43.49 -22.84 -0.73
N ASP A 137 -44.44 -21.90 -0.74
CA ASP A 137 -44.99 -21.36 -1.98
C ASP A 137 -44.54 -19.92 -2.25
N LYS A 138 -44.38 -19.10 -1.21
CA LYS A 138 -44.22 -17.65 -1.30
C LYS A 138 -43.38 -17.06 -0.16
N GLU A 139 -42.70 -15.96 -0.50
CA GLU A 139 -42.08 -15.05 0.46
C GLU A 139 -43.08 -13.97 0.87
N GLY A 140 -43.15 -13.70 2.18
CA GLY A 140 -43.96 -12.65 2.75
C GLY A 140 -43.31 -11.26 2.59
N PRO A 141 -44.00 -10.19 3.03
CA PRO A 141 -43.40 -8.87 3.10
C PRO A 141 -42.25 -8.84 4.13
N SER A 142 -41.27 -7.96 3.90
CA SER A 142 -40.11 -7.82 4.75
C SER A 142 -40.23 -6.66 5.75
N VAL A 143 -39.49 -6.77 6.86
CA VAL A 143 -39.19 -5.66 7.77
C VAL A 143 -37.73 -5.26 7.59
N ILE A 144 -37.41 -3.97 7.68
CA ILE A 144 -36.08 -3.41 7.38
C ILE A 144 -35.48 -2.76 8.64
N VAL A 145 -34.17 -2.93 8.82
CA VAL A 145 -33.35 -2.18 9.79
C VAL A 145 -32.11 -1.62 9.10
N VAL A 146 -31.67 -0.44 9.54
CA VAL A 146 -30.40 0.15 9.09
C VAL A 146 -29.27 -0.35 9.99
N ALA A 147 -28.20 -0.87 9.39
CA ALA A 147 -27.00 -1.31 10.10
C ALA A 147 -25.74 -0.76 9.42
N ALA A 148 -24.77 -0.32 10.22
CA ALA A 148 -23.47 0.13 9.72
C ALA A 148 -22.36 -0.81 10.18
N THR A 149 -21.50 -1.23 9.27
CA THR A 149 -20.28 -1.97 9.60
C THR A 149 -19.20 -1.03 10.14
N VAL A 150 -18.31 -1.57 10.96
CA VAL A 150 -17.15 -0.84 11.46
C VAL A 150 -16.17 -0.60 10.30
N ILE A 151 -15.40 0.49 10.35
CA ILE A 151 -14.35 0.74 9.35
C ILE A 151 -13.28 -0.36 9.41
N GLY A 152 -12.75 -0.72 8.25
CA GLY A 152 -11.68 -1.71 8.14
C GLY A 152 -10.29 -1.06 8.06
N THR A 153 -9.26 -1.89 8.01
CA THR A 153 -7.91 -1.44 7.66
C THR A 153 -7.93 -0.77 6.28
N PRO A 154 -7.29 0.40 6.09
CA PRO A 154 -7.30 1.11 4.82
C PRO A 154 -6.87 0.23 3.64
N TYR A 155 -7.56 0.36 2.51
CA TYR A 155 -7.27 -0.36 1.27
C TYR A 155 -7.60 0.51 0.06
N PRO A 156 -6.81 0.51 -1.04
CA PRO A 156 -5.61 -0.30 -1.31
C PRO A 156 -4.39 0.10 -0.45
N ASN A 157 -3.23 -0.52 -0.74
CA ASN A 157 -1.98 -0.08 -0.14
C ASN A 157 -1.76 1.42 -0.42
N PRO A 158 -1.30 2.22 0.56
CA PRO A 158 -0.94 3.61 0.31
C PRO A 158 0.10 3.74 -0.81
N PRO A 159 0.06 4.82 -1.60
CA PRO A 159 1.10 5.11 -2.58
C PRO A 159 2.43 5.44 -1.90
N ASP A 160 3.53 5.27 -2.64
CA ASP A 160 4.85 5.69 -2.20
C ASP A 160 4.99 7.22 -2.28
N ILE A 161 5.77 7.80 -1.38
CA ILE A 161 6.04 9.25 -1.36
C ILE A 161 7.04 9.61 -2.47
N GLU A 162 6.75 10.67 -3.21
CA GLU A 162 7.62 11.14 -4.30
C GLU A 162 8.68 12.09 -3.75
N ILE A 163 9.94 11.64 -3.72
CA ILE A 163 11.05 12.49 -3.29
C ILE A 163 11.44 13.43 -4.43
N LYS A 164 11.28 14.74 -4.24
CA LYS A 164 11.66 15.77 -5.21
C LYS A 164 13.10 16.22 -5.03
N GLU A 165 13.52 16.44 -3.79
CA GLU A 165 14.86 16.91 -3.48
C GLU A 165 15.31 16.51 -2.08
N HIS A 166 16.60 16.21 -1.90
CA HIS A 166 17.23 15.98 -0.61
C HIS A 166 18.44 16.92 -0.47
N ARG A 167 18.41 17.80 0.53
CA ARG A 167 19.48 18.77 0.83
C ARG A 167 19.81 18.79 2.31
N GLY A 168 20.95 18.19 2.67
CA GLY A 168 21.47 18.24 4.04
C GLY A 168 20.53 17.53 5.02
N ASP A 169 19.95 18.29 5.94
CA ASP A 169 19.04 17.79 6.99
C ASP A 169 17.55 17.87 6.60
N ARG A 170 17.24 18.13 5.31
CA ARG A 170 15.87 18.33 4.81
C ARG A 170 15.58 17.62 3.51
N MET A 171 14.35 17.14 3.37
CA MET A 171 13.87 16.48 2.16
C MET A 171 12.54 17.09 1.71
N LEU A 172 12.48 17.56 0.46
CA LEU A 172 11.27 18.05 -0.18
C LEU A 172 10.58 16.87 -0.86
N VAL A 173 9.32 16.61 -0.49
CA VAL A 173 8.53 15.48 -0.98
C VAL A 173 7.16 15.92 -1.45
N HIS A 174 6.58 15.16 -2.38
CA HIS A 174 5.18 15.26 -2.75
C HIS A 174 4.44 14.01 -2.26
N ILE A 175 3.28 14.20 -1.63
CA ILE A 175 2.47 13.11 -1.06
C ILE A 175 1.27 12.89 -1.99
N PRO A 176 1.21 11.75 -2.71
CA PRO A 176 0.07 11.46 -3.56
C PRO A 176 -1.21 11.18 -2.75
N GLU A 177 -2.37 11.56 -3.27
CA GLU A 177 -3.66 11.22 -2.68
C GLU A 177 -3.86 9.70 -2.60
N ALA A 178 -4.20 9.21 -1.41
CA ALA A 178 -4.50 7.81 -1.19
C ALA A 178 -6.01 7.53 -1.29
N LYS A 179 -6.35 6.31 -1.71
CA LYS A 179 -7.72 5.80 -1.69
C LYS A 179 -7.96 4.92 -0.48
N ASN A 180 -9.18 4.95 0.05
CA ASN A 180 -9.61 4.03 1.09
C ASN A 180 -11.05 3.54 0.84
N ILE A 181 -11.21 2.26 0.49
CA ILE A 181 -12.52 1.63 0.26
C ILE A 181 -13.19 1.12 1.55
N ASN A 182 -12.44 1.07 2.66
CA ASN A 182 -12.87 0.47 3.93
C ASN A 182 -13.26 1.52 4.97
N GLY A 183 -13.19 2.82 4.62
CA GLY A 183 -13.47 3.94 5.52
C GLY A 183 -13.04 5.28 4.89
N PRO A 184 -13.19 6.40 5.61
CA PRO A 184 -12.67 7.69 5.16
C PRO A 184 -11.13 7.71 5.17
N VAL A 185 -10.53 8.58 4.37
CA VAL A 185 -9.14 9.02 4.57
C VAL A 185 -9.19 10.22 5.50
N SER A 186 -8.79 10.02 6.76
CA SER A 186 -8.88 11.05 7.78
C SER A 186 -7.60 11.88 7.85
N MET A 187 -6.43 11.22 7.83
CA MET A 187 -5.12 11.86 7.95
C MET A 187 -4.04 11.03 7.22
N TYR A 188 -2.94 11.69 6.88
CA TYR A 188 -1.73 11.08 6.33
C TYR A 188 -0.62 11.10 7.37
N ARG A 189 0.03 9.97 7.62
CA ARG A 189 1.10 9.84 8.61
C ARG A 189 2.42 9.57 7.90
N VAL A 190 3.40 10.44 8.10
CA VAL A 190 4.72 10.31 7.47
C VAL A 190 5.69 9.68 8.46
N VAL A 191 6.31 8.57 8.06
CA VAL A 191 7.30 7.85 8.86
C VAL A 191 8.66 7.96 8.18
N VAL A 192 9.67 8.31 8.96
CA VAL A 192 11.07 8.29 8.54
C VAL A 192 11.72 7.04 9.11
N SER A 193 12.34 6.23 8.27
CA SER A 193 13.15 5.08 8.64
C SER A 193 14.59 5.27 8.15
N ILE A 194 15.55 4.89 8.98
CA ILE A 194 16.97 4.95 8.68
C ILE A 194 17.44 3.50 8.50
N GLU A 195 17.70 3.09 7.26
CA GLU A 195 17.97 1.69 6.88
C GLU A 195 19.42 1.26 7.15
N LEU A 196 19.87 1.32 8.41
CA LEU A 196 21.21 0.82 8.75
C LEU A 196 21.33 -0.72 8.69
N TYR A 197 20.22 -1.46 8.76
CA TYR A 197 20.21 -2.92 8.96
C TYR A 197 19.16 -3.73 8.16
N GLN A 198 18.61 -3.20 7.05
CA GLN A 198 17.63 -3.89 6.16
C GLN A 198 16.33 -4.40 6.81
N GLN A 199 15.99 -3.95 8.01
CA GLN A 199 14.68 -4.18 8.62
C GLN A 199 13.95 -2.86 8.63
N GLY A 200 12.84 -2.78 7.86
CA GLY A 200 11.91 -1.66 7.94
C GLY A 200 11.37 -1.46 9.36
N PHE A 201 10.40 -0.56 9.54
CA PHE A 201 9.91 -0.24 10.87
C PHE A 201 8.90 -1.27 11.40
N ILE A 202 8.91 -1.46 12.72
CA ILE A 202 7.93 -2.29 13.44
C ILE A 202 6.82 -1.38 13.95
N ILE A 203 5.58 -1.63 13.49
CA ILE A 203 4.42 -0.78 13.78
C ILE A 203 4.15 -0.67 15.29
N ASP A 204 4.34 -1.75 16.05
CA ASP A 204 4.04 -1.79 17.50
C ASP A 204 4.92 -0.84 18.33
N ASN A 205 6.14 -0.54 17.85
CA ASN A 205 7.09 0.35 18.52
C ASN A 205 7.17 1.73 17.86
N LEU A 206 6.30 2.01 16.88
CA LEU A 206 6.35 3.25 16.12
C LEU A 206 5.83 4.42 16.97
N GLY A 207 6.74 5.32 17.33
CA GLY A 207 6.46 6.50 18.15
C GLY A 207 6.89 7.81 17.49
N ASN A 208 6.84 8.91 18.26
CA ASN A 208 7.39 10.19 17.83
C ASN A 208 8.93 10.18 17.89
N PHE A 209 9.55 11.27 17.40
CA PHE A 209 11.01 11.40 17.38
C PHE A 209 11.67 11.22 18.76
N THR A 210 11.14 11.86 19.80
CA THR A 210 11.70 11.77 21.17
C THR A 210 11.69 10.34 21.69
N TYR A 211 10.58 9.62 21.51
CA TYR A 211 10.48 8.22 21.90
C TYR A 211 11.49 7.34 21.16
N ALA A 212 11.68 7.58 19.86
CA ALA A 212 12.66 6.85 19.07
C ALA A 212 14.11 7.12 19.53
N GLU A 213 14.44 8.36 19.89
CA GLU A 213 15.77 8.72 20.40
C GLU A 213 16.06 8.07 21.76
N GLU A 214 15.08 8.10 22.68
CA GLU A 214 15.21 7.47 24.00
C GLU A 214 15.40 5.95 23.94
N HIS A 215 14.76 5.29 22.96
CA HIS A 215 14.80 3.84 22.80
C HIS A 215 15.80 3.37 21.73
N GLY A 216 16.54 4.28 21.10
CA GLY A 216 17.50 3.97 20.03
C GLY A 216 16.84 3.31 18.80
N LEU A 217 15.61 3.68 18.46
CA LEU A 217 14.89 3.14 17.31
C LEU A 217 15.30 3.89 16.03
N PRO A 218 15.60 3.19 14.92
CA PRO A 218 16.01 3.82 13.67
C PRO A 218 14.82 4.33 12.84
N TYR A 219 13.64 4.52 13.45
CA TYR A 219 12.45 4.99 12.77
C TYR A 219 11.54 5.80 13.71
N TYR A 220 10.85 6.78 13.16
CA TYR A 220 9.93 7.63 13.91
C TYR A 220 8.86 8.26 13.02
N ILE A 221 7.75 8.65 13.64
CA ILE A 221 6.71 9.46 13.01
C ILE A 221 7.19 10.90 12.99
N THR A 222 7.26 11.49 11.79
CA THR A 222 7.73 12.87 11.60
C THR A 222 6.59 13.87 11.49
N ALA A 223 5.44 13.43 10.95
CA ALA A 223 4.26 14.26 10.79
C ALA A 223 2.97 13.44 10.70
N GLU A 224 1.88 14.06 11.13
CA GLU A 224 0.53 13.64 10.78
C GLU A 224 -0.18 14.85 10.16
N LEU A 225 -0.66 14.69 8.93
CA LEU A 225 -1.09 15.75 8.03
C LEU A 225 -2.56 15.56 7.71
N ASP A 226 -3.31 16.65 7.63
CA ASP A 226 -4.69 16.63 7.18
C ASP A 226 -4.75 16.47 5.64
N PRO A 227 -5.88 16.01 5.06
CA PRO A 227 -5.97 15.84 3.60
C PRO A 227 -5.73 17.11 2.79
N ASP A 228 -5.96 18.29 3.38
CA ASP A 228 -5.71 19.58 2.73
C ASP A 228 -4.21 19.95 2.72
N ASP A 229 -3.41 19.41 3.65
CA ASP A 229 -1.97 19.73 3.76
C ASP A 229 -1.15 19.07 2.64
N ILE A 230 -1.68 18.03 1.98
CA ILE A 230 -0.99 17.28 0.93
C ILE A 230 -1.16 17.89 -0.47
N GLU A 231 -1.95 18.95 -0.62
CA GLU A 231 -2.10 19.66 -1.90
C GLU A 231 -0.78 20.29 -2.37
N ASN A 232 0.11 20.63 -1.43
CA ASN A 232 1.41 21.24 -1.70
C ASN A 232 2.55 20.30 -1.31
N ASP A 233 3.77 20.63 -1.77
CA ASP A 233 4.96 19.88 -1.40
C ASP A 233 5.26 20.03 0.09
N PHE A 234 5.60 18.92 0.73
CA PHE A 234 5.91 18.82 2.15
C PHE A 234 7.42 18.77 2.36
N ILE A 235 7.91 19.43 3.42
CA ILE A 235 9.35 19.44 3.76
C ILE A 235 9.55 18.60 5.02
N ILE A 236 10.21 17.47 4.90
CA ILE A 236 10.67 16.66 6.03
C ILE A 236 11.93 17.30 6.62
N GLY A 237 12.01 17.41 7.94
CA GLY A 237 13.14 18.01 8.67
C GLY A 237 13.08 19.53 8.87
N ASP A 238 11.90 20.14 8.72
CA ASP A 238 11.73 21.59 8.85
C ASP A 238 11.62 22.10 10.30
N ARG A 239 11.60 21.19 11.29
CA ARG A 239 11.53 21.48 12.74
C ARG A 239 10.19 22.05 13.19
N VAL A 240 9.14 21.88 12.39
CA VAL A 240 7.75 22.23 12.75
C VAL A 240 7.05 21.02 13.33
N THR A 241 6.05 21.24 14.20
CA THR A 241 5.23 20.16 14.77
C THR A 241 3.90 20.06 14.03
N TYR A 242 3.59 18.88 13.49
CA TYR A 242 2.37 18.57 12.75
C TYR A 242 1.52 17.58 13.53
N ASN A 243 0.31 18.00 13.95
CA ASN A 243 -0.62 17.19 14.75
C ASN A 243 0.04 16.43 15.92
N GLY A 244 0.97 17.09 16.61
CA GLY A 244 1.69 16.56 17.78
C GLY A 244 3.00 15.82 17.48
N PHE A 245 3.38 15.66 16.21
CA PHE A 245 4.65 15.04 15.80
C PHE A 245 5.67 16.09 15.40
N TYR A 246 6.84 16.07 16.04
CA TYR A 246 7.94 16.98 15.73
C TYR A 246 8.71 16.50 14.50
N ASN A 247 8.74 17.32 13.45
CA ASN A 247 9.42 17.04 12.20
C ASN A 247 10.93 17.27 12.33
N ALA A 248 11.61 16.31 12.96
CA ALA A 248 13.01 16.40 13.32
C ALA A 248 13.93 16.48 12.10
N PRO A 249 15.05 17.23 12.19
CA PRO A 249 16.02 17.33 11.10
C PRO A 249 16.58 15.94 10.74
N LEU A 250 16.71 15.69 9.44
CA LEU A 250 17.20 14.41 8.96
C LEU A 250 18.69 14.23 9.25
N PRO A 251 19.14 13.00 9.55
CA PRO A 251 20.56 12.70 9.67
C PRO A 251 21.26 12.86 8.32
N LEU A 252 22.56 13.20 8.34
CA LEU A 252 23.39 13.36 7.14
C LEU A 252 23.81 11.98 6.56
N THR A 253 22.85 11.12 6.25
CA THR A 253 23.04 9.80 5.62
C THR A 253 22.13 9.67 4.39
N ASN A 254 22.52 8.80 3.45
CA ASN A 254 21.74 8.49 2.26
C ASN A 254 20.74 7.34 2.48
N ASP A 255 20.85 6.62 3.61
CA ASP A 255 20.04 5.45 3.92
C ASP A 255 18.73 5.84 4.63
N ILE A 256 18.03 6.83 4.08
CA ILE A 256 16.75 7.31 4.60
C ILE A 256 15.64 6.83 3.67
N GLU A 257 14.68 6.13 4.25
CA GLU A 257 13.43 5.76 3.64
C GLU A 257 12.30 6.56 4.29
N VAL A 258 11.32 6.96 3.48
CA VAL A 258 10.13 7.65 3.94
C VAL A 258 8.91 6.85 3.50
N SER A 259 8.07 6.48 4.46
CA SER A 259 6.87 5.69 4.20
C SER A 259 5.62 6.46 4.57
N LEU A 260 4.58 6.30 3.74
CA LEU A 260 3.27 6.90 3.98
C LEU A 260 2.35 5.94 4.72
N GLY A 261 1.69 6.46 5.76
CA GLY A 261 0.57 5.84 6.45
C GLY A 261 -0.73 6.55 6.11
N VAL A 262 -1.78 5.78 5.82
CA VAL A 262 -3.15 6.29 5.71
C VAL A 262 -3.88 5.98 7.00
N VAL A 263 -4.40 7.02 7.65
CA VAL A 263 -5.19 6.92 8.87
C VAL A 263 -6.67 7.05 8.50
N SER A 264 -7.47 6.08 8.94
CA SER A 264 -8.92 6.11 8.83
C SER A 264 -9.54 6.14 10.22
N GLU A 265 -10.33 7.17 10.50
CA GLU A 265 -10.97 7.36 11.79
C GLU A 265 -12.47 7.67 11.63
N LYS A 266 -13.30 6.87 12.32
CA LYS A 266 -14.76 7.04 12.32
C LYS A 266 -15.35 6.38 13.55
N ASN A 267 -16.31 7.04 14.22
CA ASN A 267 -17.00 6.50 15.40
C ASN A 267 -16.06 5.98 16.51
N ASN A 268 -14.99 6.72 16.82
CA ASN A 268 -13.95 6.36 17.79
C ASN A 268 -13.14 5.09 17.45
N VAL A 269 -13.25 4.58 16.22
CA VAL A 269 -12.39 3.52 15.70
C VAL A 269 -11.35 4.16 14.80
N ARG A 270 -10.08 3.85 15.06
CA ARG A 270 -8.94 4.31 14.27
C ARG A 270 -8.20 3.12 13.69
N LYS A 271 -7.94 3.14 12.39
CA LYS A 271 -7.23 2.11 11.64
C LYS A 271 -6.16 2.76 10.78
N ILE A 272 -4.99 2.14 10.69
CA ILE A 272 -3.86 2.69 9.94
C ILE A 272 -3.29 1.58 9.06
N LYS A 273 -2.93 1.94 7.83
CA LYS A 273 -2.11 1.10 6.95
C LYS A 273 -0.94 1.92 6.44
N TYR A 274 0.26 1.33 6.45
CA TYR A 274 1.45 1.94 5.87
C TYR A 274 1.75 1.34 4.50
N ALA A 275 2.38 2.12 3.63
CA ALA A 275 2.92 1.65 2.36
C ALA A 275 3.91 0.50 2.61
N GLU A 276 3.70 -0.63 1.95
CA GLU A 276 4.71 -1.69 1.87
C GLU A 276 5.98 -1.16 1.18
N SER A 277 7.14 -1.33 1.83
CA SER A 277 8.43 -1.01 1.20
C SER A 277 8.64 -1.91 -0.03
N THR A 278 8.52 -1.32 -1.21
CA THR A 278 8.79 -2.00 -2.49
C THR A 278 10.28 -2.20 -2.72
N LYS A 279 11.15 -1.60 -1.89
CA LYS A 279 12.60 -1.86 -1.90
C LYS A 279 12.94 -3.14 -1.14
N LYS A 280 12.47 -4.29 -1.66
CA LYS A 280 13.24 -5.52 -1.45
C LYS A 280 14.53 -5.37 -2.25
N ILE A 281 15.59 -4.92 -1.58
CA ILE A 281 16.96 -5.10 -2.05
C ILE A 281 17.16 -6.62 -2.15
N ILE A 282 16.93 -7.17 -3.33
CA ILE A 282 17.58 -8.41 -3.71
C ILE A 282 19.06 -8.02 -3.74
N LEU A 283 19.82 -8.45 -2.74
CA LEU A 283 21.28 -8.51 -2.81
C LEU A 283 21.64 -9.44 -3.96
N ASN A 284 21.55 -8.97 -5.20
CA ASN A 284 22.35 -9.48 -6.26
C ASN A 284 23.61 -8.61 -6.27
N ILE A 285 24.52 -8.98 -5.38
CA ILE A 285 25.92 -8.56 -5.46
C ILE A 285 26.40 -9.04 -6.83
N ASN A 286 26.36 -8.12 -7.79
CA ASN A 286 27.02 -8.06 -9.10
C ASN A 286 26.19 -7.20 -10.06
N GLU A 287 25.90 -5.94 -9.70
CA GLU A 287 25.90 -4.89 -10.71
C GLU A 287 27.35 -4.42 -10.83
N PRO A 288 28.01 -4.55 -11.99
CA PRO A 288 29.32 -3.96 -12.16
C PRO A 288 29.15 -2.45 -12.05
N GLU A 289 29.93 -1.83 -11.16
CA GLU A 289 30.11 -0.37 -11.16
C GLU A 289 30.26 0.08 -12.61
N GLU A 290 29.46 1.06 -13.05
CA GLU A 290 29.71 1.75 -14.31
C GLU A 290 31.03 2.50 -14.17
N VAL A 291 32.14 1.79 -14.41
CA VAL A 291 33.48 2.37 -14.46
C VAL A 291 33.45 3.39 -15.59
N SER A 292 33.69 4.65 -15.24
CA SER A 292 33.64 5.75 -16.21
C SER A 292 34.51 5.39 -17.43
N PRO A 293 34.09 5.75 -18.66
CA PRO A 293 34.83 5.39 -19.87
C PRO A 293 36.28 5.91 -19.84
N MET A 294 36.55 6.94 -19.03
CA MET A 294 37.89 7.48 -18.81
C MET A 294 38.79 6.52 -18.01
N VAL A 295 38.26 5.81 -17.02
CA VAL A 295 39.04 4.83 -16.22
C VAL A 295 39.37 3.60 -17.06
N VAL A 296 38.42 3.12 -17.88
CA VAL A 296 38.65 2.01 -18.82
C VAL A 296 39.68 2.40 -19.88
N ALA A 297 39.58 3.61 -20.44
CA ALA A 297 40.56 4.13 -21.40
C ALA A 297 41.96 4.28 -20.78
N LEU A 298 42.05 4.76 -19.54
CA LEU A 298 43.32 4.89 -18.83
C LEU A 298 43.96 3.52 -18.54
N GLY A 299 43.16 2.55 -18.10
CA GLY A 299 43.61 1.17 -17.87
C GLY A 299 44.13 0.50 -19.15
N ALA A 300 43.42 0.67 -20.27
CA ALA A 300 43.86 0.15 -21.57
C ALA A 300 45.16 0.83 -22.05
N ALA A 301 45.29 2.15 -21.88
CA ALA A 301 46.50 2.89 -22.26
C ALA A 301 47.73 2.43 -21.47
N ILE A 302 47.58 2.21 -20.15
CA ILE A 302 48.66 1.68 -19.31
C ILE A 302 49.06 0.27 -19.76
N ALA A 303 48.09 -0.61 -20.02
CA ALA A 303 48.37 -1.97 -20.47
C ALA A 303 49.13 -1.99 -21.80
N ILE A 304 48.70 -1.18 -22.78
CA ILE A 304 49.39 -1.04 -24.07
C ILE A 304 50.81 -0.47 -23.87
N GLY A 305 50.97 0.54 -23.01
CA GLY A 305 52.27 1.11 -22.67
C GLY A 305 53.25 0.08 -22.11
N VAL A 306 52.80 -0.78 -21.19
CA VAL A 306 53.62 -1.86 -20.60
C VAL A 306 54.04 -2.87 -21.66
N VAL A 307 53.13 -3.26 -22.56
CA VAL A 307 53.44 -4.21 -23.64
C VAL A 307 54.49 -3.62 -24.60
N LEU A 308 54.35 -2.35 -24.99
CA LEU A 308 55.34 -1.67 -25.85
C LEU A 308 56.71 -1.55 -25.17
N LEU A 309 56.74 -1.32 -23.85
CA LEU A 309 57.97 -1.24 -23.08
C LEU A 309 58.67 -2.61 -23.02
N LEU A 310 57.93 -3.70 -22.83
CA LEU A 310 58.46 -5.06 -22.88
C LEU A 310 59.00 -5.42 -24.27
N ILE A 311 58.30 -5.04 -25.34
CA ILE A 311 58.79 -5.21 -26.72
C ILE A 311 60.07 -4.39 -26.94
N GLY A 312 60.12 -3.16 -26.47
CA GLY A 312 61.30 -2.28 -26.55
C GLY A 312 62.50 -2.86 -25.81
N ILE A 313 62.32 -3.39 -24.61
CA ILE A 313 63.36 -4.10 -23.85
C ILE A 313 63.82 -5.34 -24.63
N GLY A 314 62.90 -6.13 -25.18
CA GLY A 314 63.23 -7.27 -26.02
C GLY A 314 64.07 -6.90 -27.24
N LEU A 315 63.70 -5.82 -27.95
CA LEU A 315 64.46 -5.28 -29.08
C LEU A 315 65.85 -4.79 -28.65
N LEU A 316 65.97 -4.11 -27.51
CA LEU A 316 67.26 -3.68 -26.97
C LEU A 316 68.18 -4.87 -26.64
N ILE A 317 67.63 -5.95 -26.08
CA ILE A 317 68.37 -7.19 -25.83
C ILE A 317 68.85 -7.82 -27.15
N ILE A 318 67.97 -7.89 -28.15
CA ILE A 318 68.31 -8.41 -29.49
C ILE A 318 69.39 -7.55 -30.15
N LEU A 319 69.26 -6.22 -30.11
CA LEU A 319 70.24 -5.28 -30.66
C LEU A 319 71.58 -5.39 -29.94
N ARG A 320 71.60 -5.47 -28.60
CA ARG A 320 72.84 -5.73 -27.85
C ARG A 320 73.49 -7.04 -28.25
N LYS A 321 72.71 -8.11 -28.39
CA LYS A 321 73.22 -9.43 -28.81
C LYS A 321 73.77 -9.39 -30.24
N LYS A 322 73.10 -8.68 -31.15
CA LYS A 322 73.51 -8.50 -32.54
C LYS A 322 74.78 -7.65 -32.66
N ILE A 323 74.90 -6.59 -31.87
CA ILE A 323 76.12 -5.77 -31.77
C ILE A 323 77.28 -6.59 -31.17
N HIS A 324 77.02 -7.39 -30.14
CA HIS A 324 78.03 -8.28 -29.55
C HIS A 324 78.52 -9.35 -30.54
N LEU A 325 77.62 -9.94 -31.32
CA LEU A 325 77.95 -10.87 -32.42
C LEU A 325 78.71 -10.20 -33.56
N ALA A 326 78.35 -8.96 -33.93
CA ALA A 326 79.09 -8.19 -34.92
C ALA A 326 80.51 -7.80 -34.43
N ARG A 327 80.68 -7.55 -33.13
CA ARG A 327 82.00 -7.33 -32.52
C ARG A 327 82.86 -8.59 -32.53
N LEU A 328 82.27 -9.77 -32.31
CA LEU A 328 82.97 -11.06 -32.44
C LEU A 328 83.45 -11.34 -33.86
N GLN A 329 82.70 -10.94 -34.90
CA GLN A 329 83.11 -11.11 -36.30
C GLN A 329 84.17 -10.11 -36.80
N ARG A 330 84.40 -9.00 -36.09
CA ARG A 330 85.46 -8.02 -36.43
C ARG A 330 86.82 -8.31 -35.76
N GLY A 331 86.93 -9.34 -34.92
CA GLY A 331 88.16 -9.70 -34.18
C GLY A 331 89.15 -10.60 -34.94
N SER A 332 89.13 -10.62 -36.27
CA SER A 332 89.98 -11.48 -37.12
C SER A 332 90.84 -10.64 -38.09
N GLN A 333 91.60 -9.69 -37.56
CA GLN A 333 92.84 -9.25 -38.19
C GLN A 333 93.94 -9.27 -37.13
N SER A 334 94.75 -10.32 -37.19
CA SER A 334 95.99 -10.48 -36.46
C SER A 334 97.08 -9.60 -37.08
N MET A 335 97.76 -8.79 -36.28
CA MET A 335 99.14 -8.40 -36.57
C MET A 335 99.99 -8.71 -35.32
N PRO A 336 100.98 -9.62 -35.41
CA PRO A 336 101.79 -10.00 -34.26
C PRO A 336 102.95 -9.00 -34.07
N LEU A 337 103.16 -8.54 -32.84
CA LEU A 337 104.37 -7.86 -32.42
C LEU A 337 105.23 -8.83 -31.63
N SER A 338 106.37 -9.20 -32.23
CA SER A 338 107.47 -9.90 -31.57
C SER A 338 108.21 -8.94 -30.63
N LEU A 339 108.52 -9.44 -29.44
CA LEU A 339 109.23 -8.74 -28.37
C LEU A 339 110.75 -8.78 -28.60
N SER A 340 111.43 -7.63 -28.53
CA SER A 340 112.60 -7.35 -27.68
C SER A 340 113.50 -6.24 -28.24
N GLU A 341 113.66 -5.15 -27.48
CA GLU A 341 114.96 -4.65 -26.98
C GLU A 341 114.69 -3.50 -25.96
N PRO A 342 115.54 -3.31 -24.93
CA PRO A 342 115.21 -2.41 -23.82
C PRO A 342 116.01 -1.09 -23.82
N CYS A 343 115.51 -0.17 -22.98
CA CYS A 343 116.15 1.02 -22.39
C CYS A 343 116.35 2.23 -23.32
N VAL A 344 115.68 3.35 -23.01
CA VAL A 344 116.27 4.65 -22.65
C VAL A 344 115.17 5.52 -22.01
N GLU A 345 115.39 5.95 -20.77
CA GLU A 345 114.61 7.01 -20.12
C GLU A 345 114.99 8.38 -20.69
N ILE A 346 113.99 9.17 -21.06
CA ILE A 346 114.12 10.62 -21.21
C ILE A 346 113.01 11.25 -20.39
N GLU A 347 113.38 11.79 -19.24
CA GLU A 347 112.56 12.75 -18.50
C GLU A 347 112.38 14.01 -19.36
N ASN A 348 111.15 14.50 -19.47
CA ASN A 348 110.94 15.91 -19.72
C ASN A 348 109.68 16.41 -19.02
N THR A 349 109.96 17.23 -18.02
CA THR A 349 109.10 18.14 -17.30
C THR A 349 108.21 18.97 -18.23
N GLY A 350 106.91 19.03 -17.95
CA GLY A 350 105.97 19.83 -18.73
C GLY A 350 104.67 20.08 -17.98
N PHE A 351 104.71 21.04 -17.07
CA PHE A 351 103.60 21.68 -16.36
C PHE A 351 102.62 22.32 -17.35
N ILE A 352 101.31 22.03 -17.29
CA ILE A 352 100.26 22.93 -17.82
C ILE A 352 99.07 22.93 -16.86
N GLN A 353 98.65 24.16 -16.54
CA GLN A 353 97.66 24.61 -15.57
C GLN A 353 96.23 24.14 -15.84
N ASP A 354 95.52 23.91 -14.74
CA ASP A 354 94.06 23.92 -14.66
C ASP A 354 93.53 25.34 -14.92
N GLU A 355 92.59 25.48 -15.86
CA GLU A 355 91.64 26.59 -15.88
C GLU A 355 90.21 26.03 -15.94
N ASP A 356 89.51 26.24 -14.83
CA ASP A 356 88.06 26.10 -14.68
C ASP A 356 87.34 27.19 -15.48
N GLU A 357 86.41 26.81 -16.36
CA GLU A 357 85.29 27.70 -16.71
C GLU A 357 83.95 26.94 -16.71
N ARG A 358 83.08 27.39 -15.81
CA ARG A 358 81.74 26.88 -15.53
C ARG A 358 80.75 27.57 -16.46
N VAL A 359 80.18 26.86 -17.42
CA VAL A 359 79.16 27.39 -18.34
C VAL A 359 77.76 27.16 -17.77
N ASP A 360 77.05 28.25 -17.50
CA ASP A 360 75.66 28.32 -17.04
C ASP A 360 74.69 28.27 -18.25
N TYR A 361 73.77 27.30 -18.27
CA TYR A 361 72.91 27.01 -19.41
C TYR A 361 71.48 27.60 -19.28
N TYR A 362 71.22 28.51 -18.35
CA TYR A 362 69.88 29.13 -18.17
C TYR A 362 69.52 30.28 -19.13
N SER A 363 70.26 30.48 -20.21
CA SER A 363 69.90 31.44 -21.25
C SER A 363 69.47 30.70 -22.51
N ASN A 364 68.18 30.34 -22.61
CA ASN A 364 67.36 30.32 -23.85
C ASN A 364 65.99 29.64 -23.63
N LEU A 365 65.21 30.17 -22.69
CA LEU A 365 63.76 29.97 -22.66
C LEU A 365 63.11 31.28 -23.12
N LYS A 366 62.69 31.31 -24.38
CA LYS A 366 61.70 32.25 -24.91
C LYS A 366 60.65 31.46 -25.66
#